data_AF-A0ABD6CTG7-F1
#
_entry.id   AF-A0ABD6CTG7-F1
#
_cell.length_a   1.000
_cell.length_b   1.000
_cell.length_c   1.000
_cell.angle_alpha   90.00
_cell.angle_beta   90.00
_cell.angle_gamma   90.00
#
_symmetry.space_group_name_H-M   'P 1'
#
loop_
_entity.id
_entity.type
_entity.pdbx_description
1 polymer ?
#
loop_
_entity_poly.entity_id
_entity_poly.type
_entity_poly.pdbx_seq_one_letter_code
_entity_poly.pdbx_strand_id
1 'polypeptide(L)' 'MKSQTIGRATITTGLIGIGLMIAALSAPTGNIAAALVLTGAVVYGLAAFLAGAYFISLAEEALADFDIDLRLLREDPR' A
#
# COMPACT_ATOMS: atom_id res chain seq x y z
N MET A 1 1.15 -3.37 15.37
CA MET A 1 0.14 -2.31 15.16
C MET A 1 0.42 -1.43 13.94
N LYS A 2 1.66 -0.93 13.74
CA LYS A 2 2.02 -0.05 12.60
C LYS A 2 1.74 -0.69 11.21
N SER A 3 2.06 -1.98 11.06
CA SER A 3 1.83 -2.77 9.85
C SER A 3 0.36 -2.77 9.38
N GLN A 4 -0.61 -3.02 10.26
CA GLN A 4 -2.04 -2.96 9.89
C GLN A 4 -2.52 -1.54 9.51
N THR A 5 -1.97 -0.48 10.10
CA THR A 5 -2.33 0.89 9.75
C THR A 5 -1.93 1.25 8.32
N ILE A 6 -0.73 0.83 7.91
CA ILE A 6 -0.21 1.06 6.55
C ILE A 6 -1.06 0.27 5.54
N GLY A 7 -1.34 -1.01 5.82
CA GLY A 7 -2.20 -1.83 4.94
C GLY A 7 -3.58 -1.21 4.73
N ARG A 8 -4.21 -0.69 5.79
CA ARG A 8 -5.51 0.01 5.70
C ARG A 8 -5.41 1.30 4.90
N ALA A 9 -4.38 2.11 5.14
CA ALA A 9 -4.14 3.35 4.40
C ALA A 9 -3.98 3.07 2.90
N THR A 10 -3.18 2.07 2.52
CA THR A 10 -2.99 1.63 1.13
C THR A 10 -4.32 1.30 0.45
N ILE A 11 -5.17 0.50 1.09
CA ILE A 11 -6.47 0.10 0.52
C ILE A 11 -7.37 1.32 0.37
N THR A 12 -7.49 2.15 1.42
CA THR A 12 -8.33 3.34 1.38
C THR A 12 -7.88 4.31 0.29
N THR A 13 -6.58 4.61 0.20
CA THR A 13 -6.02 5.49 -0.83
C THR A 13 -6.27 4.93 -2.23
N GLY A 14 -6.08 3.61 -2.43
CA GLY A 14 -6.35 2.97 -3.72
C GLY A 14 -7.82 3.07 -4.14
N LEU A 15 -8.75 2.85 -3.21
CA LEU A 15 -10.19 2.97 -3.46
C LEU A 15 -10.61 4.41 -3.77
N ILE A 16 -10.02 5.41 -3.09
CA ILE A 16 -10.26 6.82 -3.41
C ILE A 16 -9.79 7.14 -4.83
N GLY A 17 -8.58 6.69 -5.21
CA GLY A 17 -8.05 6.90 -6.56
C GLY A 17 -8.96 6.34 -7.65
N ILE A 18 -9.41 5.10 -7.49
CA ILE A 18 -10.37 4.46 -8.42
C ILE A 18 -11.71 5.21 -8.42
N GLY A 19 -12.23 5.56 -7.24
CA GLY A 19 -13.49 6.29 -7.11
C GLY A 19 -13.48 7.64 -7.84
N LEU A 20 -12.36 8.38 -7.79
CA LEU A 20 -12.19 9.62 -8.54
C LEU A 20 -12.21 9.40 -10.06
N MET A 21 -11.57 8.34 -10.55
CA MET A 21 -11.61 7.99 -11.97
C MET A 21 -13.02 7.59 -12.43
N ILE A 22 -13.76 6.85 -11.62
CA ILE A 22 -15.15 6.49 -11.91
C ILE A 22 -16.03 7.76 -11.92
N ALA A 23 -15.84 8.67 -10.96
CA ALA A 23 -16.56 9.94 -10.91
C ALA A 23 -16.30 10.80 -12.16
N ALA A 24 -15.11 10.71 -12.76
CA ALA A 24 -14.78 11.41 -14.00
C ALA A 24 -15.69 11.01 -15.17
N LEU A 25 -16.20 9.78 -15.20
CA LEU A 25 -17.11 9.28 -16.24
C LEU A 25 -18.45 10.03 -16.26
N SER A 26 -18.86 10.57 -15.11
CA SER A 26 -20.12 11.31 -14.94
C SER A 26 -19.91 12.82 -14.85
N ALA A 27 -18.68 13.31 -15.07
CA ALA A 27 -18.37 14.72 -14.89
C ALA A 27 -18.94 15.59 -16.03
N PRO A 28 -19.51 16.77 -15.70
CA PRO A 28 -20.26 17.59 -16.66
C PRO A 28 -19.38 18.33 -17.68
N THR A 29 -18.08 18.45 -17.44
CA THR A 29 -17.14 19.16 -18.33
C THR A 29 -15.84 18.39 -18.48
N GLY A 30 -15.20 18.51 -19.65
CA GLY A 30 -13.93 17.82 -19.95
C GLY A 30 -12.78 18.22 -19.02
N ASN A 31 -12.75 19.47 -18.55
CA ASN A 31 -11.70 19.93 -17.63
C ASN A 31 -11.84 19.30 -16.24
N ILE A 32 -13.08 19.16 -15.73
CA ILE A 32 -13.33 18.50 -14.44
C ILE A 32 -13.05 16.99 -14.57
N ALA A 33 -13.49 16.36 -15.67
CA ALA A 33 -13.20 14.96 -15.95
C ALA A 33 -11.68 14.70 -15.99
N ALA A 34 -10.92 15.53 -16.72
CA ALA A 34 -9.48 15.41 -16.81
C ALA A 34 -8.79 15.59 -15.45
N ALA A 35 -9.22 16.57 -14.65
CA ALA A 35 -8.70 16.78 -13.31
C ALA A 35 -8.98 15.58 -12.38
N LEU A 36 -10.19 15.00 -12.45
CA LEU A 36 -10.55 13.82 -11.67
C LEU A 36 -9.74 12.59 -12.07
N VAL A 37 -9.53 12.37 -13.39
CA VAL A 37 -8.67 11.27 -13.88
C VAL A 37 -7.23 11.46 -13.42
N LEU A 38 -6.66 12.65 -13.61
CA LEU A 38 -5.28 12.95 -13.20
C LEU A 38 -5.09 12.77 -11.68
N THR A 39 -6.01 13.32 -10.90
CA THR A 39 -5.97 13.21 -9.43
C THR A 39 -6.13 11.76 -8.99
N GLY A 40 -7.10 11.05 -9.57
CA GLY A 40 -7.32 9.63 -9.31
C GLY A 40 -6.08 8.79 -9.63
N ALA A 41 -5.40 9.06 -10.75
CA ALA A 41 -4.19 8.35 -11.17
C ALA A 41 -3.02 8.57 -10.20
N VAL A 42 -2.81 9.81 -9.76
CA VAL A 42 -1.77 10.12 -8.77
C VAL A 42 -2.07 9.43 -7.45
N VAL A 43 -3.31 9.52 -6.95
CA VAL A 43 -3.73 8.89 -5.70
C VAL A 43 -3.60 7.36 -5.77
N TYR A 44 -3.99 6.75 -6.89
CA TYR A 44 -3.84 5.31 -7.09
C TYR A 44 -2.37 4.89 -7.18
N GLY A 45 -1.52 5.67 -7.85
CA GLY A 45 -0.08 5.45 -7.89
C GLY A 45 0.58 5.53 -6.51
N LEU A 46 0.16 6.49 -5.67
CA LEU A 46 0.61 6.58 -4.27
C LEU A 46 0.21 5.35 -3.45
N ALA A 47 -0.98 4.80 -3.68
CA ALA A 47 -1.40 3.55 -3.05
C ALA A 47 -0.50 2.38 -3.47
N ALA A 48 -0.18 2.26 -4.76
CA ALA A 48 0.74 1.22 -5.25
C ALA A 48 2.14 1.35 -4.64
N PHE A 49 2.66 2.57 -4.52
CA PHE A 49 3.95 2.83 -3.87
C PHE A 49 3.91 2.42 -2.39
N LEU A 50 2.85 2.79 -1.66
CA LEU A 50 2.70 2.44 -0.24
C LEU A 50 2.55 0.93 -0.04
N ALA A 51 1.88 0.24 -0.96
CA ALA A 51 1.81 -1.23 -0.98
C ALA A 51 3.21 -1.85 -1.12
N GLY A 52 4.04 -1.32 -2.03
CA GLY A 52 5.42 -1.78 -2.19
C GLY A 52 6.26 -1.58 -0.93
N ALA A 53 6.19 -0.40 -0.32
CA ALA A 53 6.89 -0.11 0.95
C ALA A 53 6.42 -1.03 2.09
N TYR A 54 5.11 -1.32 2.15
CA TYR A 54 4.55 -2.25 3.12
C TYR A 54 5.07 -3.68 2.94
N PHE A 55 5.15 -4.17 1.71
CA PHE A 55 5.69 -5.49 1.41
C PHE A 55 7.16 -5.63 1.81
N ILE A 56 7.98 -4.59 1.56
CA ILE A 56 9.39 -4.58 1.96
C ILE A 56 9.50 -4.64 3.48
N SER A 57 8.73 -3.82 4.21
CA SER A 57 8.71 -3.82 5.68
C SER A 57 8.31 -5.18 6.26
N LEU A 58 7.32 -5.86 5.66
CA LEU A 58 6.93 -7.21 6.09
C LEU A 58 8.03 -8.24 5.83
N ALA A 59 8.75 -8.13 4.71
CA ALA A 59 9.85 -9.03 4.40
C ALA A 59 11.03 -8.86 5.37
N GLU A 60 11.34 -7.62 5.76
CA GLU A 60 12.36 -7.33 6.77
C GLU A 60 11.99 -7.89 8.15
N GLU A 61 10.73 -7.72 8.58
CA GLU A 61 10.23 -8.29 9.84
C GLU A 61 10.31 -9.84 9.82
N ALA A 62 9.87 -10.48 8.73
CA ALA A 62 9.93 -11.93 8.60
C ALA A 62 11.37 -12.46 8.58
N LEU A 63 12.29 -11.76 7.93
CA LEU A 63 13.71 -12.14 7.89
C LEU A 63 14.36 -12.03 9.29
N ALA A 64 13.99 -10.99 10.06
CA ALA A 64 14.47 -10.82 11.43
C ALA A 64 13.99 -11.93 12.36
N ASP A 65 12.72 -12.33 12.27
CA ASP A 65 12.17 -13.44 13.06
C ASP A 65 12.88 -14.77 12.70
N PHE A 66 13.12 -15.03 11.41
CA PHE A 66 13.88 -16.22 10.97
C PHE A 66 15.33 -16.23 11.50
N ASP A 67 16.01 -15.08 11.52
CA ASP A 67 17.37 -14.99 12.06
C ASP A 67 17.39 -15.24 13.58
N ILE A 68 16.37 -14.77 14.31
CA ILE A 68 16.20 -15.04 15.74
C ILE A 68 15.99 -16.54 15.99
N ASP A 69 15.07 -17.18 15.26
CA ASP A 69 14.80 -18.62 15.39
C ASP A 69 16.06 -19.46 15.10
N LEU A 70 16.85 -19.10 14.08
CA LEU A 70 18.11 -19.78 13.76
C LEU A 70 19.17 -19.60 14.85
N ARG A 71 19.25 -18.44 15.49
CA ARG A 71 20.15 -18.21 16.63
C ARG A 71 19.74 -19.04 17.83
N LEU A 72 18.45 -19.11 18.13
CA LEU A 72 17.92 -19.92 19.24
C LEU A 72 18.20 -21.41 19.04
N LEU A 73 18.00 -21.94 17.82
CA LEU A 73 18.34 -23.33 17.48
C LEU A 73 19.84 -23.63 17.55
N ARG A 74 20.70 -22.61 17.35
CA ARG A 74 22.15 -22.74 17.46
C ARG A 74 22.63 -22.73 18.91
N GLU A 75 21.97 -21.97 19.77
CA GLU A 75 22.35 -21.80 21.18
C GLU A 75 21.80 -22.90 22.10
N ASP A 76 20.70 -23.57 21.76
CA ASP A 76 20.19 -24.75 22.48
C ASP A 76 19.92 -25.94 21.53
N PRO A 77 20.97 -26.68 21.11
CA PRO A 77 20.87 -27.75 20.11
C PRO A 77 20.33 -29.09 20.67
N ARG A 78 19.44 -29.07 21.66
CA ARG A 78 18.95 -30.28 22.36
C ARG A 78 18.03 -31.16 21.51
#